data_AF-S4R6Q5-F1
#
_entry.id   AF-S4R6Q5-F1
#
_cell.length_a   1.000
_cell.length_b   1.000
_cell.length_c   1.000
_cell.angle_alpha   90.00
_cell.angle_beta   90.00
_cell.angle_gamma   90.00
#
_symmetry.space_group_name_H-M   'P 1'
#
loop_
_entity.id
_entity.type
_entity.pdbx_description
1 polymer ?
#
loop_
_entity_poly.entity_id
_entity_poly.type
_entity_poly.pdbx_seq_one_letter_code
_entity_poly.pdbx_strand_id
1 'polypeptide(L)'
;HPPQVGKWENGLMMLKYPIWPRYEFSSSTIKDERHLSIVTLEERPFVIVENVDALTGTCMRSTVACRQEINMTDTSGDKSPYVKRCCKGFCIDILRKLSTTVRFTYDLYLVVNGKHGKKIQGVWNGMVGEVEQKRAHMAVGSLTINEERSQVVDFSVPFVETGISVMVSRSNGTVSPSAFLEPFSAAVWVMMFILCLMLSAIAVWLFEYLSPVGFNRNLASGK
;
A
#
# COMPACT_ATOMS: atom_id res chain seq x y z
N HIS A 1 23.93 48.99 -15.49
CA HIS A 1 22.86 48.14 -16.04
C HIS A 1 22.40 47.15 -14.96
N PRO A 2 21.10 47.00 -14.71
CA PRO A 2 20.61 46.07 -13.69
C PRO A 2 20.89 44.61 -14.09
N PRO A 3 21.22 43.72 -13.14
CA PRO A 3 21.47 42.31 -13.43
C PRO A 3 20.19 41.64 -13.92
N GLN A 4 20.30 40.91 -15.03
CA GLN A 4 19.19 40.17 -15.64
C GLN A 4 18.95 38.88 -14.82
N VAL A 5 17.92 38.89 -13.97
CA VAL A 5 17.58 37.81 -13.02
C VAL A 5 16.92 36.58 -13.67
N GLY A 6 16.43 36.74 -14.89
CA GLY A 6 15.82 35.68 -15.69
C GLY A 6 15.28 36.21 -17.01
N LYS A 7 14.77 35.30 -17.84
CA LYS A 7 14.04 35.60 -19.07
C LYS A 7 12.64 35.01 -18.96
N TRP A 8 11.66 35.77 -19.41
CA TRP A 8 10.27 35.32 -19.51
C TRP A 8 9.90 35.24 -20.99
N GLU A 9 9.63 34.03 -21.48
CA GLU A 9 9.18 33.78 -22.85
C GLU A 9 8.05 32.75 -22.84
N ASN A 10 6.99 33.01 -23.62
CA ASN A 10 5.86 32.10 -23.86
C ASN A 10 5.19 31.53 -22.58
N GLY A 11 5.10 32.32 -21.52
CA GLY A 11 4.49 31.89 -20.26
C GLY A 11 5.40 31.09 -19.33
N LEU A 12 6.65 30.85 -19.74
CA LEU A 12 7.68 30.15 -18.96
C LEU A 12 8.70 31.15 -18.41
N MET A 13 8.89 31.11 -17.09
CA MET A 13 9.95 31.85 -16.40
C MET A 13 11.22 31.01 -16.35
N MET A 14 12.27 31.46 -17.03
CA MET A 14 13.61 30.90 -16.95
C MET A 14 14.47 31.78 -16.04
N LEU A 15 14.70 31.35 -14.81
CA LEU A 15 15.53 32.07 -13.85
C LEU A 15 17.01 31.70 -14.07
N LYS A 16 17.88 32.71 -14.22
CA LYS A 16 19.31 32.50 -14.44
C LYS A 16 20.03 32.05 -13.15
N TYR A 17 19.44 32.36 -12.00
CA TYR A 17 19.93 31.97 -10.68
C TYR A 17 18.76 31.43 -9.84
N PRO A 18 18.94 30.38 -9.02
CA PRO A 18 17.93 29.96 -8.06
C PRO A 18 17.63 31.12 -7.08
N ILE A 19 16.35 31.39 -6.83
CA ILE A 19 15.91 32.46 -5.93
C ILE A 19 16.20 32.02 -4.49
N TRP A 20 17.22 32.59 -3.86
CA TRP A 20 17.45 32.47 -2.42
C TRP A 20 16.82 33.68 -1.71
N PRO A 21 16.26 33.53 -0.50
CA PRO A 21 15.81 34.67 0.31
C PRO A 21 16.97 35.65 0.52
N ARG A 22 16.69 36.92 0.25
CA ARG A 22 17.63 38.04 0.22
C ARG A 22 18.36 38.17 1.56
N TYR A 23 19.69 38.09 1.55
CA TYR A 23 20.54 38.51 2.67
C TYR A 23 20.57 40.04 2.68
N GLU A 24 19.57 40.68 3.28
CA GLU A 24 19.66 42.12 3.59
C GLU A 24 20.51 42.30 4.85
N PHE A 25 21.71 42.85 4.65
CA PHE A 25 22.62 43.25 5.71
C PHE A 25 22.13 44.60 6.28
N SER A 26 21.11 44.56 7.13
CA SER A 26 20.67 45.71 7.93
C SER A 26 19.82 45.25 9.12
N SER A 27 20.47 45.19 10.29
CA SER A 27 19.89 45.27 11.64
C SER A 27 18.84 44.21 12.06
N SER A 28 19.28 43.32 12.96
CA SER A 28 18.57 42.24 13.66
C SER A 28 18.38 40.93 12.87
N THR A 29 19.35 40.03 13.04
CA THR A 29 19.31 38.63 12.59
C THR A 29 18.26 37.84 13.37
N ILE A 30 16.98 38.00 13.01
CA ILE A 30 15.99 36.93 13.23
C ILE A 30 16.15 36.01 12.02
N LYS A 31 16.92 34.93 12.17
CA LYS A 31 16.76 33.78 11.27
C LYS A 31 15.25 33.49 11.23
N ASP A 32 14.68 33.25 10.06
CA ASP A 32 13.28 32.81 9.98
C ASP A 32 13.20 31.38 10.56
N GLU A 33 13.27 31.25 11.89
CA GLU A 33 13.33 30.00 12.66
C GLU A 33 12.08 29.12 12.47
N ARG A 34 11.10 29.61 11.70
CA ARG A 34 9.83 28.95 11.43
C ARG A 34 9.82 28.21 10.09
N HIS A 35 10.94 28.11 9.38
CA HIS A 35 11.05 27.26 8.19
C HIS A 35 11.78 25.95 8.51
N LEU A 36 11.08 24.82 8.35
CA LEU A 36 11.57 23.50 8.75
C LEU A 36 11.80 22.58 7.53
N SER A 37 12.95 21.92 7.48
CA SER A 37 13.16 20.80 6.55
C SER A 37 12.58 19.50 7.13
N ILE A 38 11.67 18.86 6.39
CA ILE A 38 10.95 17.68 6.84
C ILE A 38 11.21 16.52 5.88
N VAL A 39 11.69 15.41 6.42
CA VAL A 39 11.93 14.17 5.68
C VAL A 39 10.73 13.23 5.80
N THR A 40 10.38 12.58 4.70
CA THR A 40 9.33 11.55 4.66
C THR A 40 9.75 10.36 3.80
N LEU A 41 8.96 9.29 3.83
CA LEU A 41 9.17 8.07 3.08
C LEU A 41 7.85 7.65 2.44
N GLU A 42 7.92 7.15 1.21
CA GLU A 42 6.76 6.59 0.51
C GLU A 42 6.31 5.28 1.18
N GLU A 43 5.11 5.28 1.76
CA GLU A 43 4.51 4.12 2.42
C GLU A 43 2.98 4.23 2.42
N ARG A 44 2.31 3.38 1.64
CA ARG A 44 0.84 3.38 1.57
C ARG A 44 0.24 2.71 2.81
N PRO A 45 -0.85 3.24 3.41
CA PRO A 45 -1.66 4.40 3.00
C PRO A 45 -1.22 5.76 3.61
N PHE A 46 -0.13 5.78 4.36
CA PHE A 46 0.30 6.93 5.17
C PHE A 46 0.88 8.08 4.34
N VAL A 47 1.74 7.77 3.38
CA VAL A 47 2.38 8.70 2.45
C VAL A 47 2.42 8.07 1.06
N ILE A 48 1.74 8.70 0.12
CA ILE A 48 1.60 8.29 -1.26
C ILE A 48 2.29 9.35 -2.11
N VAL A 49 3.21 8.92 -2.97
CA VAL A 49 3.94 9.80 -3.89
C VAL A 49 3.37 9.65 -5.29
N GLU A 50 2.97 10.76 -5.89
CA GLU A 50 2.49 10.82 -7.25
C GLU A 50 3.36 11.77 -8.08
N ASN A 51 3.35 11.54 -9.40
CA ASN A 51 3.97 12.49 -10.31
C ASN A 51 3.15 13.77 -10.38
N VAL A 52 3.85 14.84 -10.72
CA VAL A 52 3.23 16.12 -11.03
C VAL A 52 2.37 15.98 -12.29
N ASP A 53 1.27 16.73 -12.37
CA ASP A 53 0.42 16.72 -13.55
C ASP A 53 1.20 17.16 -14.79
N ALA A 54 1.06 16.40 -15.88
CA ALA A 54 1.85 16.56 -17.11
C ALA A 54 1.53 17.85 -17.86
N LEU A 55 0.31 18.38 -17.70
CA LEU A 55 -0.14 19.60 -18.38
C LEU A 55 0.26 20.85 -17.61
N THR A 56 0.11 20.85 -16.29
CA THR A 56 0.31 22.06 -15.47
C THR A 56 1.68 22.14 -14.81
N GLY A 57 2.40 21.04 -14.64
CA GLY A 57 3.65 21.05 -13.87
C GLY A 57 3.46 21.43 -12.39
N THR A 58 2.23 21.31 -11.87
CA THR A 58 1.88 21.62 -10.48
C THR A 58 1.16 20.47 -9.78
N CYS A 59 1.18 20.50 -8.45
CA CYS A 59 0.46 19.55 -7.63
C CYS A 59 -0.99 20.00 -7.43
N MET A 60 -1.92 19.05 -7.38
CA MET A 60 -3.32 19.32 -7.03
C MET A 60 -3.42 19.97 -5.64
N ARG A 61 -4.47 20.76 -5.39
CA ARG A 61 -4.65 21.46 -4.10
C ARG A 61 -4.72 20.55 -2.88
N SER A 62 -5.15 19.30 -3.07
CA SER A 62 -5.23 18.29 -2.01
C SER A 62 -3.89 17.63 -1.68
N THR A 63 -2.83 17.87 -2.47
CA THR A 63 -1.51 17.27 -2.30
C THR A 63 -0.47 18.33 -1.93
N VAL A 64 0.67 17.90 -1.38
CA VAL A 64 1.78 18.78 -1.01
C VAL A 64 2.94 18.51 -1.97
N ALA A 65 3.60 19.57 -2.45
CA ALA A 65 4.79 19.39 -3.27
C ALA A 65 5.94 18.86 -2.42
N CYS A 66 6.60 17.81 -2.87
CA CYS A 66 7.75 17.22 -2.21
C CYS A 66 8.91 17.05 -3.21
N ARG A 67 10.14 17.13 -2.72
CA ARG A 67 11.33 16.86 -3.53
C ARG A 67 11.80 15.42 -3.38
N GLN A 68 12.19 14.82 -4.49
CA GLN A 68 12.88 13.54 -4.52
C GLN A 68 14.26 13.77 -5.13
N GLU A 69 15.33 13.49 -4.38
CA GLU A 69 16.68 13.54 -4.93
C GLU A 69 16.90 12.37 -5.90
N ILE A 70 17.58 12.65 -7.01
CA ILE A 70 17.98 11.64 -7.98
C ILE A 70 19.47 11.37 -7.82
N ASN A 71 19.84 10.10 -7.65
CA ASN A 71 21.24 9.69 -7.68
C ASN A 71 21.75 9.88 -9.11
N MET A 72 22.55 10.93 -9.33
CA MET A 72 23.11 11.30 -10.62
C MET A 72 24.00 10.17 -11.18
N THR A 73 23.50 9.43 -12.17
CA THR A 73 24.34 8.69 -13.13
C THR A 73 24.24 9.22 -14.56
N ASP A 74 23.39 10.21 -14.84
CA ASP A 74 23.28 10.81 -16.17
C ASP A 74 23.75 12.27 -16.19
N THR A 75 25.01 12.44 -16.59
CA THR A 75 25.56 13.65 -17.20
C THR A 75 24.77 14.00 -18.46
N SER A 76 23.70 14.78 -18.30
CA SER A 76 23.19 15.64 -19.36
C SER A 76 22.65 16.92 -18.73
N GLY A 77 23.30 18.03 -19.09
CA GLY A 77 23.16 19.31 -18.41
C GLY A 77 21.72 19.83 -18.31
N ASP A 78 21.52 20.65 -17.28
CA ASP A 78 20.38 21.55 -17.04
C ASP A 78 19.16 21.01 -16.29
N LYS A 79 19.25 19.84 -15.64
CA LYS A 79 18.20 19.35 -14.72
C LYS A 79 18.62 19.55 -13.26
N SER A 80 17.76 20.15 -12.45
CA SER A 80 17.92 20.25 -10.99
C SER A 80 18.23 18.86 -10.41
N PRO A 81 19.08 18.75 -9.36
CA PRO A 81 19.47 17.46 -8.76
C PRO A 81 18.32 16.73 -8.04
N TYR A 82 17.10 17.25 -8.18
CA TYR A 82 15.89 16.74 -7.58
C TYR A 82 14.74 16.82 -8.57
N VAL A 83 13.81 15.89 -8.43
CA VAL A 83 12.53 15.83 -9.16
C VAL A 83 11.42 16.26 -8.21
N LYS A 84 10.55 17.16 -8.67
CA LYS A 84 9.35 17.54 -7.92
C LYS A 84 8.31 16.43 -8.03
N ARG A 85 7.72 16.05 -6.90
CA ARG A 85 6.64 15.07 -6.77
C ARG A 85 5.51 15.66 -5.95
N CYS A 86 4.36 14.99 -5.95
CA CYS A 86 3.20 15.36 -5.16
C CYS A 86 2.94 14.29 -4.11
N CYS A 87 3.11 14.65 -2.84
CA CYS A 87 2.91 13.79 -1.69
C CYS A 87 1.49 13.99 -1.12
N LYS A 88 0.81 12.89 -0.79
CA LYS A 88 -0.51 12.88 -0.16
C LYS A 88 -0.64 11.73 0.84
N GLY A 89 -1.67 11.73 1.67
CA GLY A 89 -1.94 10.65 2.61
C GLY A 89 -2.07 11.15 4.05
N PHE A 90 -2.36 10.21 4.94
CA PHE A 90 -2.73 10.51 6.32
C PHE A 90 -1.67 11.34 7.06
N CYS A 91 -0.39 10.98 6.97
CA CYS A 91 0.68 11.71 7.64
C CYS A 91 0.89 13.11 7.05
N ILE A 92 0.68 13.28 5.75
CA ILE A 92 0.80 14.57 5.06
C ILE A 92 -0.35 15.51 5.45
N ASP A 93 -1.56 14.99 5.61
CA ASP A 93 -2.71 15.78 6.05
C ASP A 93 -2.56 16.24 7.51
N ILE A 94 -2.04 15.37 8.38
CA ILE A 94 -1.67 15.75 9.75
C ILE A 94 -0.61 16.85 9.74
N LEU A 95 0.46 16.69 8.95
CA LEU A 95 1.53 17.69 8.84
C LEU A 95 0.98 19.05 8.36
N ARG A 96 0.11 19.06 7.35
CA ARG A 96 -0.54 20.29 6.85
C ARG A 96 -1.42 20.94 7.94
N LYS A 97 -2.14 20.14 8.73
CA LYS A 97 -2.96 20.65 9.83
C LYS A 97 -2.09 21.19 10.96
N LEU A 98 -0.98 20.53 11.26
CA LEU A 98 -0.01 20.96 12.27
C LEU A 98 0.65 22.28 11.86
N SER A 99 1.11 22.40 10.62
CA SER A 99 1.76 23.61 10.11
C SER A 99 0.85 24.83 10.15
N THR A 100 -0.45 24.65 9.84
CA THR A 100 -1.44 25.73 9.88
C THR A 100 -1.82 26.12 11.31
N THR A 101 -1.83 25.17 12.24
CA THR A 101 -2.16 25.40 13.66
C THR A 101 -1.01 26.09 14.41
N VAL A 102 0.22 25.58 14.23
CA VAL A 102 1.44 26.09 14.89
C VAL A 102 2.06 27.27 14.13
N ARG A 103 1.65 27.48 12.87
CA ARG A 103 2.11 28.57 11.98
C ARG A 103 3.61 28.51 11.65
N PHE A 104 4.04 27.36 11.14
CA PHE A 104 5.37 27.20 10.53
C PHE A 104 5.27 26.88 9.04
N THR A 105 6.34 27.16 8.31
CA THR A 105 6.51 26.77 6.91
C THR A 105 7.48 25.60 6.84
N TYR A 106 7.37 24.78 5.81
CA TYR A 106 8.21 23.60 5.69
C TYR A 106 8.51 23.25 4.24
N ASP A 107 9.67 22.62 4.06
CA ASP A 107 10.09 21.98 2.83
C ASP A 107 10.08 20.46 3.04
N LEU A 108 9.23 19.76 2.27
CA LEU A 108 9.08 18.32 2.34
C LEU A 108 9.96 17.62 1.30
N TYR A 109 10.74 16.64 1.72
CA TYR A 109 11.53 15.82 0.82
C TYR A 109 11.50 14.33 1.18
N LEU A 110 11.71 13.49 0.16
CA LEU A 110 11.75 12.04 0.28
C LEU A 110 13.16 11.58 0.63
N VAL A 111 13.26 10.64 1.56
CA VAL A 111 14.53 10.04 1.94
C VAL A 111 15.19 9.33 0.75
N VAL A 112 16.46 9.65 0.47
CA VAL A 112 17.23 9.15 -0.68
C VAL A 112 17.32 7.62 -0.70
N ASN A 113 17.49 7.01 0.47
CA ASN A 113 17.70 5.57 0.60
C ASN A 113 16.41 4.74 0.65
N GLY A 114 15.23 5.37 0.67
CA GLY A 114 13.95 4.66 0.76
C GLY A 114 13.78 3.78 2.00
N LYS A 115 14.48 4.08 3.10
CA LYS A 115 14.50 3.28 4.34
C LYS A 115 14.13 4.15 5.55
N HIS A 116 13.41 3.58 6.51
CA HIS A 116 13.08 4.27 7.79
C HIS A 116 14.33 4.58 8.61
N GLY A 117 15.26 3.63 8.69
CA GLY A 117 16.51 3.82 9.39
C GLY A 117 16.86 2.65 10.30
N LYS A 118 18.11 2.22 10.19
CA LYS A 118 18.75 1.16 10.97
C LYS A 118 20.19 1.58 11.24
N LYS A 119 20.69 1.25 12.42
CA LYS A 119 22.10 1.43 12.76
C LYS A 119 22.95 0.39 12.04
N ILE A 120 23.86 0.85 11.19
CA ILE A 120 24.83 -0.01 10.48
C ILE A 120 26.22 0.50 10.83
N GLN A 121 27.05 -0.37 11.41
CA GLN A 121 28.43 -0.02 11.79
C GLN A 121 28.54 1.25 12.64
N GLY A 122 27.57 1.47 13.54
CA GLY A 122 27.54 2.63 14.42
C GLY A 122 26.89 3.89 13.84
N VAL A 123 26.59 3.93 12.54
CA VAL A 123 25.99 5.08 11.84
C VAL A 123 24.52 4.79 11.50
N TRP A 124 23.64 5.76 11.73
CA TRP A 124 22.25 5.64 11.29
C TRP A 124 22.08 5.98 9.81
N ASN A 125 21.28 5.17 9.12
CA ASN A 125 20.86 5.42 7.76
C ASN A 125 19.38 5.83 7.68
N GLY A 126 18.92 6.08 6.46
CA GLY A 126 17.50 6.32 6.18
C GLY A 126 16.96 7.59 6.85
N MET A 127 15.66 7.59 7.12
CA MET A 127 14.94 8.74 7.68
C MET A 127 15.49 9.16 9.06
N VAL A 128 15.82 8.18 9.92
CA VAL A 128 16.43 8.46 11.24
C VAL A 128 17.81 9.09 11.09
N GLY A 129 18.64 8.58 10.17
CA GLY A 129 19.97 9.14 9.91
C GLY A 129 19.94 10.58 9.40
N GLU A 130 18.94 10.94 8.61
CA GLU A 130 18.76 12.33 8.13
C GLU A 130 18.48 13.31 9.28
N VAL A 131 17.72 12.88 10.30
CA VAL A 131 17.44 13.70 11.49
C VAL A 131 18.65 13.74 12.42
N GLU A 132 19.30 12.61 12.69
CA GLU A 132 20.51 12.54 13.53
C GLU A 132 21.63 13.46 12.99
N GLN A 133 21.82 13.46 11.66
CA GLN A 133 22.81 14.29 10.98
C GLN A 133 22.37 15.74 10.79
N LYS A 134 21.21 16.14 11.35
CA LYS A 134 20.65 17.50 11.28
C LYS A 134 20.41 18.00 9.85
N ARG A 135 20.16 17.09 8.90
CA ARG A 135 19.72 17.44 7.53
C ARG A 135 18.22 17.74 7.52
N ALA A 136 17.46 16.98 8.29
CA ALA A 136 16.06 17.23 8.60
C ALA A 136 15.90 17.74 10.03
N HIS A 137 14.96 18.66 10.23
CA HIS A 137 14.52 19.07 11.56
C HIS A 137 13.46 18.13 12.13
N MET A 138 12.68 17.49 11.25
CA MET A 138 11.61 16.57 11.63
C MET A 138 11.47 15.46 10.59
N ALA A 139 11.10 14.27 11.06
CA ALA A 139 10.70 13.14 10.24
C ALA A 139 9.20 12.88 10.40
N VAL A 140 8.49 12.68 9.30
CA VAL A 140 7.05 12.38 9.29
C VAL A 140 6.77 11.14 8.46
N GLY A 141 6.12 10.15 9.07
CA GLY A 141 5.76 8.90 8.43
C GLY A 141 5.36 7.84 9.46
N SER A 142 5.17 6.61 9.00
CA SER A 142 4.93 5.40 9.80
C SER A 142 6.24 4.89 10.42
N LEU A 143 6.86 5.71 11.27
CA LEU A 143 8.09 5.35 11.98
C LEU A 143 7.76 4.68 13.31
N THR A 144 8.10 3.40 13.45
CA THR A 144 7.94 2.67 14.70
C THR A 144 8.87 3.21 15.79
N ILE A 145 8.30 3.49 16.96
CA ILE A 145 9.02 3.86 18.18
C ILE A 145 9.76 2.62 18.70
N ASN A 146 11.07 2.74 18.87
CA ASN A 146 11.92 1.67 19.40
C ASN A 146 12.94 2.31 20.37
N GLU A 147 13.42 1.54 21.35
CA GLU A 147 14.43 2.00 22.32
C GLU A 147 15.70 2.45 21.62
N GLU A 148 16.22 1.64 20.67
CA GLU A 148 17.44 1.97 19.93
C GLU A 148 17.33 3.31 19.18
N ARG A 149 16.16 3.58 18.58
CA ARG A 149 15.90 4.84 17.86
C ARG A 149 15.72 6.01 18.84
N SER A 150 15.11 5.77 19.99
CA SER A 150 14.84 6.80 21.00
C SER A 150 16.10 7.31 21.69
N GLN A 151 17.24 6.63 21.53
CA GLN A 151 18.54 7.11 22.00
C GLN A 151 19.13 8.24 21.14
N VAL A 152 18.68 8.38 19.89
CA VAL A 152 19.24 9.35 18.93
C VAL A 152 18.23 10.38 18.43
N VAL A 153 16.94 10.07 18.51
CA VAL A 153 15.85 10.98 18.12
C VAL A 153 14.74 10.96 19.14
N ASP A 154 14.10 12.12 19.35
CA ASP A 154 12.95 12.25 20.23
C ASP A 154 11.65 11.95 19.48
N PHE A 155 10.81 11.10 20.05
CA PHE A 155 9.50 10.76 19.49
C PHE A 155 8.39 11.59 20.14
N SER A 156 7.39 11.93 19.31
CA SER A 156 6.11 12.46 19.80
C SER A 156 5.19 11.33 20.28
N VAL A 157 4.07 11.69 20.90
CA VAL A 157 3.01 10.74 21.25
C VAL A 157 2.49 10.07 19.97
N PRO A 158 2.41 8.72 19.91
CA PRO A 158 1.93 8.04 18.72
C PRO A 158 0.49 8.43 18.41
N PHE A 159 0.20 8.68 17.13
CA PHE A 159 -1.12 9.09 16.65
C PHE A 159 -1.94 7.91 16.07
N VAL A 160 -1.31 6.74 15.89
CA VAL A 160 -1.96 5.47 15.55
C VAL A 160 -1.30 4.35 16.35
N GLU A 161 -2.10 3.54 17.01
CA GLU A 161 -1.66 2.28 17.61
C GLU A 161 -1.79 1.16 16.58
N THR A 162 -0.68 0.73 16.00
CA THR A 162 -0.64 -0.45 15.13
C THR A 162 -0.06 -1.63 15.91
N GLY A 163 -0.86 -2.67 16.13
CA GLY A 163 -0.40 -3.94 16.67
C GLY A 163 0.22 -4.86 15.60
N ILE A 164 1.04 -5.81 16.02
CA ILE A 164 1.54 -6.88 15.14
C ILE A 164 0.38 -7.84 14.86
N SER A 165 0.09 -8.07 13.58
CA SER A 165 -0.94 -9.04 13.14
C SER A 165 -0.39 -9.89 12.01
N VAL A 166 -0.73 -11.18 12.01
CA VAL A 166 -0.36 -12.12 10.93
C VAL A 166 -1.46 -12.11 9.88
N MET A 167 -1.09 -11.83 8.63
CA MET A 167 -1.99 -11.94 7.49
C MET A 167 -1.90 -13.36 6.92
N VAL A 168 -3.02 -14.08 6.91
CA VAL A 168 -3.15 -15.39 6.25
C VAL A 168 -4.17 -15.30 5.13
N SER A 169 -3.99 -16.10 4.07
CA SER A 169 -5.02 -16.25 3.06
C SER A 169 -6.28 -16.84 3.71
N ARG A 170 -7.43 -16.34 3.30
CA ARG A 170 -8.70 -16.94 3.70
C ARG A 170 -8.72 -18.36 3.10
N SER A 171 -8.58 -19.38 3.93
CA SER A 171 -8.93 -20.73 3.49
C SER A 171 -10.44 -20.76 3.24
N ASN A 172 -10.87 -21.40 2.16
CA ASN A 172 -12.28 -21.64 1.88
C ASN A 172 -12.81 -22.67 2.91
N GLY A 173 -12.96 -22.24 4.16
CA GLY A 173 -13.27 -23.04 5.34
C GLY A 173 -14.74 -23.42 5.47
N THR A 174 -15.42 -23.62 4.34
CA THR A 174 -16.75 -24.23 4.32
C THR A 174 -16.67 -25.37 3.32
N VAL A 175 -16.41 -26.56 3.84
CA VAL A 175 -16.81 -27.79 3.15
C VAL A 175 -18.31 -27.66 2.93
N SER A 176 -18.73 -27.55 1.67
CA SER A 176 -20.15 -27.54 1.34
C SER A 176 -20.76 -28.84 1.90
N PRO A 177 -21.97 -28.83 2.50
CA PRO A 177 -22.67 -30.06 2.88
C PRO A 177 -22.83 -31.06 1.72
N SER A 178 -22.67 -30.60 0.48
CA SER A 178 -22.63 -31.41 -0.73
C SER A 178 -21.32 -32.19 -0.94
N ALA A 179 -20.26 -31.97 -0.16
CA ALA A 179 -19.02 -32.75 -0.22
C ALA A 179 -19.25 -34.24 0.11
N PHE A 180 -20.30 -34.55 0.87
CA PHE A 180 -20.75 -35.94 1.10
C PHE A 180 -21.30 -36.60 -0.18
N LEU A 181 -21.88 -35.80 -1.10
CA LEU A 181 -22.42 -36.27 -2.37
C LEU A 181 -21.38 -36.26 -3.50
N GLU A 182 -20.27 -35.54 -3.33
CA GLU A 182 -19.16 -35.45 -4.27
C GLU A 182 -18.58 -36.82 -4.71
N PRO A 183 -18.43 -37.84 -3.83
CA PRO A 183 -18.01 -39.17 -4.26
C PRO A 183 -19.12 -39.98 -4.98
N PHE A 184 -20.39 -39.60 -4.84
CA PHE A 184 -21.53 -40.29 -5.45
C PHE A 184 -22.10 -39.49 -6.63
N SER A 185 -21.51 -39.68 -7.81
CA SER A 185 -22.06 -39.14 -9.07
C SER A 185 -23.50 -39.62 -9.29
N ALA A 186 -24.34 -38.81 -9.96
CA ALA A 186 -25.70 -39.18 -10.36
C ALA A 186 -25.75 -40.53 -11.11
N ALA A 187 -24.67 -40.89 -11.81
CA ALA A 187 -24.51 -42.19 -12.44
C ALA A 187 -24.55 -43.36 -11.44
N VAL A 188 -23.92 -43.23 -10.26
CA VAL A 188 -23.91 -44.29 -9.24
C VAL A 188 -25.31 -44.53 -8.68
N TRP A 189 -26.10 -43.46 -8.49
CA TRP A 189 -27.49 -43.55 -8.07
C TRP A 189 -28.37 -44.29 -9.09
N VAL A 190 -28.21 -43.98 -10.38
CA VAL A 190 -28.92 -44.67 -11.46
C VAL A 190 -28.52 -46.15 -11.51
N MET A 191 -27.23 -46.45 -11.37
CA MET A 191 -26.74 -47.83 -11.35
C MET A 191 -27.26 -48.63 -10.14
N MET A 192 -27.31 -48.02 -8.95
CA MET A 192 -27.94 -48.62 -7.77
C MET A 192 -29.40 -48.97 -8.01
N PHE A 193 -30.16 -48.05 -8.62
CA PHE A 193 -31.57 -48.28 -8.93
C PHE A 193 -31.77 -49.43 -9.93
N ILE A 194 -31.00 -49.45 -11.02
CA ILE A 194 -31.06 -50.53 -12.03
C ILE A 194 -30.69 -51.88 -11.41
N LEU A 195 -29.63 -51.94 -10.59
CA LEU A 195 -29.20 -53.17 -9.92
C LEU A 195 -30.29 -53.70 -9.00
N CYS A 196 -30.91 -52.84 -8.18
CA CYS A 196 -32.01 -53.23 -7.29
C CYS A 196 -33.22 -53.76 -8.08
N LEU A 197 -33.60 -53.11 -9.19
CA LEU A 197 -34.69 -53.59 -10.04
C LEU A 197 -34.37 -54.97 -10.63
N MET A 198 -33.18 -55.16 -11.20
CA MET A 198 -32.77 -56.44 -11.79
C MET A 198 -32.73 -57.56 -10.74
N LEU A 199 -32.17 -57.31 -9.56
CA LEU A 199 -32.14 -58.27 -8.45
C LEU A 199 -33.55 -58.65 -8.00
N SER A 200 -34.46 -57.67 -7.87
CA SER A 200 -35.84 -57.93 -7.48
C SER A 200 -36.60 -58.75 -8.54
N ALA A 201 -36.40 -58.45 -9.83
CA ALA A 201 -37.03 -59.18 -10.92
C ALA A 201 -36.54 -60.63 -10.99
N ILE A 202 -35.23 -60.86 -10.84
CA ILE A 202 -34.65 -62.21 -10.81
C ILE A 202 -35.16 -62.97 -9.58
N ALA A 203 -35.22 -62.32 -8.40
CA ALA A 203 -35.73 -62.94 -7.19
C ALA A 203 -37.20 -63.35 -7.36
N VAL A 204 -38.07 -62.45 -7.86
CA VAL A 204 -39.48 -62.76 -8.14
C VAL A 204 -39.59 -63.89 -9.15
N TRP A 205 -38.86 -63.84 -10.26
CA TRP A 205 -38.85 -64.91 -11.26
C TRP A 205 -38.44 -66.26 -10.67
N LEU A 206 -37.39 -66.27 -9.83
CA LEU A 206 -36.91 -67.47 -9.15
C LEU A 206 -37.95 -68.00 -8.16
N PHE A 207 -38.60 -67.12 -7.38
CA PHE A 207 -39.66 -67.49 -6.45
C PHE A 207 -40.91 -68.01 -7.18
N GLU A 208 -41.28 -67.43 -8.32
CA GLU A 208 -42.38 -67.94 -9.15
C GLU A 208 -42.05 -69.28 -9.81
N TYR A 209 -40.79 -69.50 -10.20
CA TYR A 209 -40.34 -70.76 -10.79
C TYR A 209 -40.28 -71.90 -9.76
N LEU A 210 -39.80 -71.63 -8.55
CA LEU A 210 -39.64 -72.64 -7.49
C LEU A 210 -40.91 -72.83 -6.63
N SER A 211 -41.81 -71.84 -6.55
CA SER A 211 -43.01 -71.98 -5.72
C SER A 211 -44.18 -72.64 -6.48
N PRO A 212 -44.79 -73.71 -5.92
CA PRO A 212 -45.87 -74.46 -6.58
C PRO A 212 -47.21 -73.72 -6.70
N VAL A 213 -47.27 -72.45 -6.30
CA VAL A 213 -48.45 -71.57 -6.25
C VAL A 213 -48.33 -70.31 -7.13
N GLY A 214 -47.32 -70.24 -8.01
CA GLY A 214 -47.10 -69.11 -8.91
C GLY A 214 -48.21 -68.89 -9.95
N PHE A 215 -48.33 -67.64 -10.44
CA PHE A 215 -49.39 -67.14 -11.34
C PHE A 215 -49.67 -68.00 -12.58
N ASN A 216 -48.69 -68.80 -13.04
CA ASN A 216 -48.79 -69.61 -14.25
C ASN A 216 -49.75 -70.82 -14.14
N ARG A 217 -50.16 -71.24 -12.92
CA ARG A 217 -51.20 -72.29 -12.76
C ARG A 217 -52.62 -71.74 -12.83
N ASN A 218 -52.85 -70.46 -12.52
CA ASN A 218 -54.20 -69.87 -12.54
C ASN A 218 -54.71 -69.63 -13.98
N LEU A 219 -53.81 -69.48 -14.97
CA LEU A 219 -54.18 -69.46 -16.38
C LEU A 219 -54.52 -70.86 -16.93
N ALA A 220 -53.94 -71.93 -16.37
CA ALA A 220 -54.23 -73.31 -16.76
C ALA A 220 -55.55 -73.83 -16.19
N SER A 221 -56.07 -73.23 -15.11
CA SER A 221 -57.35 -73.62 -14.50
C SER A 221 -58.55 -72.80 -15.01
N GLY A 222 -58.32 -71.82 -15.89
CA GLY A 222 -59.35 -70.96 -16.47
C GLY A 222 -59.66 -71.31 -17.92
N LYS A 223 -60.07 -72.54 -18.20
CA LYS A 223 -60.76 -72.93 -19.43
C LYS A 223 -61.71 -74.10 -19.17
#